data_AF-A0ABD3P2Y4-F1
#
_entry.id   AF-A0ABD3P2Y4-F1
#
_cell.length_a   1.000
_cell.length_b   1.000
_cell.length_c   1.000
_cell.angle_alpha   90.00
_cell.angle_beta   90.00
_cell.angle_gamma   90.00
#
_symmetry.space_group_name_H-M   'P 1'
#
loop_
_entity.id
_entity.type
_entity.pdbx_description
1 polymer ?
#
loop_
_entity_poly.entity_id
_entity_poly.type
_entity_poly.pdbx_seq_one_letter_code
_entity_poly.pdbx_strand_id
1 'polypeptide(L)'
;MVNNSNQTYFIQIILWTNANGISIVSIYGHLFAILRSPKVRSNSVNMYLVFSLVPDAYKDVATFMANLVNLLADSGSPNACKIMG
;
A
#
# COMPACT_ATOMS: atom_id res chain seq x y z
N MET A 1 15.31 17.65 16.43
CA MET A 1 14.93 18.53 15.30
C MET A 1 15.28 17.78 14.03
N VAL A 2 14.29 17.28 13.28
CA VAL A 2 14.54 16.63 11.98
C VAL A 2 15.24 17.65 11.10
N ASN A 3 16.43 17.31 10.62
CA ASN A 3 17.12 18.14 9.65
C ASN A 3 16.39 18.03 8.31
N ASN A 4 15.47 18.96 8.05
CA ASN A 4 14.64 19.09 6.84
C ASN A 4 15.46 19.34 5.54
N SER A 5 16.77 19.12 5.54
CA SER A 5 17.66 19.29 4.38
C SER A 5 18.06 17.96 3.71
N ASN A 6 17.60 16.82 4.22
CA ASN A 6 17.98 15.52 3.68
C ASN A 6 17.09 15.14 2.48
N GLN A 7 17.46 15.62 1.29
CA GLN A 7 16.77 15.37 0.02
C GLN A 7 16.40 13.89 -0.19
N THR A 8 17.24 12.96 0.28
CA THR A 8 17.01 11.52 0.23
C THR A 8 15.73 11.08 0.97
N TYR A 9 15.41 11.70 2.11
CA TYR A 9 14.21 11.39 2.88
C TYR A 9 12.92 11.73 2.12
N PHE A 10 12.87 12.92 1.51
CA PHE A 10 11.72 13.33 0.69
C PHE A 10 11.57 12.46 -0.57
N ILE A 11 12.68 12.10 -1.22
CA ILE A 11 12.65 11.19 -2.37
C ILE A 11 12.10 9.81 -1.97
N GLN A 12 12.54 9.26 -0.82
CA GLN A 12 12.04 7.99 -0.31
C GLN A 12 10.54 8.05 -0.01
N ILE A 13 10.04 9.13 0.60
CA ILE A 13 8.60 9.31 0.86
C ILE A 13 7.81 9.36 -0.45
N ILE A 14 8.29 10.11 -1.45
CA ILE A 14 7.61 10.25 -2.74
C ILE A 14 7.57 8.90 -3.46
N LEU A 15 8.69 8.19 -3.53
CA LEU A 15 8.76 6.87 -4.17
C LEU A 15 7.87 5.86 -3.45
N TRP A 16 7.95 5.81 -2.12
CA TRP A 16 7.15 4.93 -1.29
C TRP A 16 5.65 5.20 -1.47
N THR A 17 5.22 6.47 -1.40
CA THR A 17 3.81 6.85 -1.54
C THR A 17 3.27 6.50 -2.92
N ASN A 18 4.03 6.77 -3.98
CA ASN A 18 3.60 6.45 -5.34
C ASN A 18 3.54 4.93 -5.59
N ALA A 19 4.55 4.19 -5.14
CA ALA A 19 4.58 2.73 -5.31
C ALA A 19 3.40 2.05 -4.60
N ASN A 20 3.16 2.39 -3.33
CA ASN A 20 2.03 1.85 -2.57
C ASN A 20 0.69 2.32 -3.14
N GLY A 21 0.58 3.60 -3.55
CA GLY A 21 -0.64 4.14 -4.14
C GLY A 21 -1.03 3.42 -5.43
N ILE A 22 -0.08 3.19 -6.35
CA ILE A 22 -0.32 2.46 -7.59
C ILE A 22 -0.69 1.00 -7.30
N SER A 23 0.00 0.35 -6.36
CA SER A 23 -0.29 -1.03 -5.97
C SER A 23 -1.71 -1.18 -5.41
N ILE A 24 -2.08 -0.34 -4.43
CA ILE A 24 -3.41 -0.33 -3.81
C ILE A 24 -4.49 -0.10 -4.87
N VAL A 25 -4.37 0.94 -5.70
CA VAL A 25 -5.39 1.24 -6.73
C VAL A 25 -5.54 0.07 -7.70
N SER A 26 -4.43 -0.57 -8.08
CA SER A 26 -4.44 -1.69 -9.02
C SER A 26 -5.11 -2.94 -8.43
N ILE A 27 -4.78 -3.31 -7.19
CA ILE A 27 -5.34 -4.48 -6.51
C ILE A 27 -6.84 -4.28 -6.25
N TYR A 28 -7.24 -3.14 -5.68
CA TYR A 28 -8.65 -2.86 -5.40
C TYR A 28 -9.46 -2.67 -6.68
N GLY A 29 -8.88 -2.09 -7.72
CA GLY A 29 -9.49 -2.01 -9.05
C GLY A 29 -9.75 -3.38 -9.65
N HIS A 30 -8.80 -4.31 -9.53
CA HIS A 30 -8.93 -5.68 -10.03
C HIS A 30 -10.01 -6.46 -9.26
N LEU A 31 -10.00 -6.38 -7.93
CA LEU A 31 -11.03 -6.98 -7.07
C LEU A 31 -12.42 -6.43 -7.42
N PHE A 32 -12.55 -5.11 -7.57
CA PHE A 32 -13.81 -4.48 -7.95
C PHE A 32 -14.30 -4.94 -9.34
N ALA A 33 -13.40 -5.03 -10.32
CA ALA A 33 -13.74 -5.47 -11.66
C ALA A 33 -14.30 -6.91 -11.67
N ILE A 34 -13.69 -7.81 -10.90
CA ILE A 34 -14.17 -9.20 -10.78
C ILE A 34 -15.51 -9.27 -10.03
N LEU A 35 -15.63 -8.57 -8.90
CA LEU A 35 -16.79 -8.65 -8.02
C LEU A 35 -18.04 -7.96 -8.60
N ARG A 36 -17.86 -6.91 -9.41
CA ARG A 36 -18.95 -6.13 -10.01
C ARG A 36 -19.77 -6.92 -11.02
N SER A 37 -19.15 -7.79 -11.81
CA SER A 37 -19.82 -8.50 -12.90
C SER A 37 -20.04 -9.97 -12.59
N PRO A 38 -21.30 -10.46 -12.51
CA PRO A 38 -21.58 -11.87 -12.23
C PRO A 38 -21.01 -12.81 -13.30
N LYS A 39 -20.88 -12.34 -14.55
CA LYS A 39 -20.26 -13.08 -15.66
C LYS A 39 -18.75 -13.26 -15.49
N VAL A 40 -18.08 -12.28 -14.89
CA VAL A 40 -16.63 -12.35 -14.61
C VAL A 40 -16.40 -13.22 -13.37
N ARG A 41 -17.25 -13.09 -12.35
CA ARG A 41 -17.21 -13.86 -11.11
C ARG A 41 -17.52 -15.36 -11.29
N SER A 42 -18.30 -15.74 -12.30
CA SER A 42 -18.61 -17.15 -12.56
C SER A 42 -17.41 -17.95 -13.10
N ASN A 43 -16.32 -17.28 -13.49
CA ASN A 43 -15.09 -17.95 -13.88
C ASN A 43 -14.28 -18.35 -12.64
N SER A 44 -13.98 -19.64 -12.51
CA SER A 44 -13.22 -20.21 -11.38
C SER A 44 -11.84 -19.58 -11.21
N VAL A 45 -11.16 -19.23 -12.31
CA VAL A 45 -9.85 -18.56 -12.27
C VAL A 45 -9.96 -17.17 -11.64
N ASN A 46 -11.01 -16.43 -11.96
CA ASN A 46 -11.22 -15.09 -11.40
C ASN A 46 -11.56 -15.14 -9.91
N MET A 47 -12.33 -16.14 -9.47
CA MET A 47 -12.55 -16.34 -8.03
C MET A 47 -11.28 -16.76 -7.30
N TYR A 48 -10.46 -17.62 -7.89
CA TYR A 48 -9.13 -17.94 -7.34
C TYR A 48 -8.27 -16.69 -7.19
N LEU A 49 -8.24 -15.82 -8.22
CA LEU A 49 -7.57 -14.52 -8.17
C LEU A 49 -8.07 -13.63 -7.03
N VAL A 50 -9.38 -13.60 -6.77
CA VAL A 50 -9.92 -12.86 -5.63
C VAL A 50 -9.37 -13.41 -4.31
N PHE A 51 -9.39 -14.73 -4.12
CA PHE A 51 -8.86 -15.34 -2.88
C PHE A 51 -7.35 -15.13 -2.72
N SER A 52 -6.58 -15.09 -3.81
CA SER A 52 -5.15 -14.78 -3.74
C SER A 52 -4.86 -13.30 -3.48
N LEU A 53 -5.67 -12.40 -4.05
CA LEU A 53 -5.44 -10.95 -3.98
C LEU A 53 -5.98 -10.31 -2.69
N VAL A 54 -6.96 -10.92 -2.01
CA VAL A 54 -7.53 -10.36 -0.77
C VAL A 54 -6.50 -10.24 0.36
N PRO A 55 -5.69 -11.26 0.68
CA PRO A 55 -4.61 -11.14 1.67
C PRO A 55 -3.61 -10.04 1.31
N ASP A 56 -3.24 -9.93 0.02
CA ASP A 56 -2.33 -8.89 -0.47
C ASP A 56 -2.96 -7.51 -0.32
N ALA A 57 -4.24 -7.34 -0.69
CA ALA A 57 -4.98 -6.09 -0.54
C ALA A 57 -5.04 -5.61 0.92
N TYR A 58 -5.19 -6.54 1.86
CA TYR A 58 -5.18 -6.26 3.29
C TYR A 58 -3.77 -5.85 3.75
N LYS A 59 -2.74 -6.62 3.39
CA LYS A 59 -1.35 -6.35 3.77
C LYS A 59 -0.88 -5.01 3.23
N ASP A 60 -1.23 -4.67 1.98
CA ASP A 60 -0.83 -3.43 1.33
C ASP A 60 -1.39 -2.22 2.08
N VAL A 61 -2.69 -2.24 2.42
CA VAL A 61 -3.33 -1.17 3.20
C VAL A 61 -2.81 -1.11 4.63
N ALA A 62 -2.65 -2.25 5.29
CA ALA A 62 -2.13 -2.28 6.66
C ALA A 62 -0.70 -1.72 6.73
N THR A 63 0.15 -2.09 5.78
CA THR A 63 1.53 -1.61 5.68
C THR A 63 1.57 -0.12 5.34
N PHE A 64 0.71 0.33 4.42
CA PHE A 64 0.56 1.75 4.09
C PHE A 64 0.17 2.58 5.32
N MET A 65 -0.85 2.15 6.06
CA MET A 65 -1.32 2.85 7.25
C MET A 65 -0.28 2.84 8.38
N ALA A 66 0.39 1.71 8.62
CA ALA A 66 1.44 1.63 9.64
C ALA A 66 2.59 2.60 9.34
N ASN A 67 3.03 2.66 8.09
CA ASN A 67 4.08 3.58 7.65
C ASN A 67 3.61 5.04 7.64
N LEU A 68 2.36 5.31 7.30
CA LEU A 68 1.78 6.65 7.41
C LEU A 68 1.70 7.12 8.86
N VAL A 69 1.28 6.25 9.79
CA VAL A 69 1.28 6.54 11.23
C VAL A 69 2.70 6.80 11.73
N ASN A 70 3.67 5.99 11.31
CA ASN A 70 5.08 6.23 11.64
C ASN A 70 5.56 7.59 11.11
N LEU A 71 5.20 7.95 9.88
CA LEU A 71 5.55 9.24 9.28
C LEU A 71 4.91 10.43 10.02
N LEU A 72 3.65 10.30 10.42
CA LEU A 72 2.93 11.35 11.16
C LEU A 72 3.37 11.47 12.62
N ALA A 73 3.74 10.35 13.25
CA ALA A 73 4.28 10.31 14.60
C ALA A 73 5.77 10.72 14.65
N ASP A 74 6.44 10.77 13.50
CA ASP A 74 7.82 11.23 13.40
C ASP A 74 7.91 12.74 13.65
N SER A 75 8.07 13.09 14.91
CA SER A 75 8.30 14.45 15.41
C SER A 75 9.77 14.89 15.34
N GLY A 76 10.69 14.08 14.78
CA GLY A 76 12.10 14.29 15.12
C GLY A 76 13.00 13.07 15.15
N SER A 77 12.43 11.87 15.11
CA SER A 77 13.04 10.66 15.63
C SER A 77 13.48 9.75 14.48
N PRO A 78 14.78 9.62 14.22
CA PRO A 78 15.33 8.76 13.15
C PRO A 78 15.00 7.26 13.30
N ASN A 79 14.27 6.87 14.35
CA ASN A 79 13.80 5.50 14.58
C ASN A 79 12.37 5.23 14.09
N ALA A 80 11.61 6.23 13.64
CA ALA A 80 10.23 6.04 13.17
C ALA A 80 10.16 5.26 11.84
N CYS A 81 11.18 5.41 10.99
CA CYS A 81 11.33 4.67 9.73
C CYS A 81 11.86 3.23 9.89
N LYS A 82 11.70 2.58 11.06
CA LYS A 82 12.18 1.19 11.26
C LYS A 82 11.28 0.11 10.64
N ILE A 83 10.08 0.47 10.16
CA ILE A 83 9.13 -0.48 9.56
C ILE A 83 9.11 -0.39 8.03
N MET A 84 10.14 0.24 7.43
CA MET A 84 10.43 0.08 6.00
C MET A 84 11.35 -1.14 5.80
N GLY A 85 10.81 -2.33 6.08
CA GLY A 85 11.48 -3.62 5.91
C GLY A 85 10.48 -4.74 5.76
#